data_AF-A0A937F5N4-F1
#
_entry.id   AF-A0A937F5N4-F1
#
_cell.length_a   1.000
_cell.length_b   1.000
_cell.length_c   1.000
_cell.angle_alpha   90.00
_cell.angle_beta   90.00
_cell.angle_gamma   90.00
#
_symmetry.space_group_name_H-M   'P 1'
#
loop_
_entity.id
_entity.type
_entity.pdbx_description
1 polymer ?
#
loop_
_entity_poly.entity_id
_entity_poly.type
_entity_poly.pdbx_seq_one_letter_code
_entity_poly.pdbx_strand_id
1 'polypeptide(L)'
;MKLHLKRPQYPFFRMEVEEDLILCLIQKQLNIHWFLSDLENVGFDPSGWPISLESAIFALVGIRPDDDAYNWFLDMLTDQVKKLEESKTEYSTSEASITIFQALKGRREQQDKEKAAKLASLSHDK
;
A
#
# COMPACT_ATOMS: atom_id res chain seq x y z
N MET A 1 -24.72 -10.31 -22.36
CA MET A 1 -23.73 -11.34 -22.00
C MET A 1 -23.43 -11.20 -20.52
N LYS A 2 -23.79 -12.17 -19.66
CA LYS A 2 -23.48 -12.12 -18.22
C LYS A 2 -22.11 -12.74 -18.00
N LEU A 3 -21.11 -11.91 -17.72
CA LEU A 3 -19.77 -12.37 -17.35
C LEU A 3 -19.85 -12.99 -15.96
N HIS A 4 -19.89 -14.32 -15.91
CA HIS A 4 -19.66 -15.07 -14.68
C HIS A 4 -18.17 -14.98 -14.33
N LEU A 5 -17.78 -13.88 -13.67
CA LEU A 5 -16.44 -13.73 -13.14
C LEU A 5 -16.26 -14.76 -12.03
N LYS A 6 -15.49 -15.82 -12.30
CA LYS A 6 -14.95 -16.70 -11.25
C LYS A 6 -14.19 -15.82 -10.26
N ARG A 7 -14.39 -16.02 -8.96
CA ARG A 7 -13.58 -15.34 -7.93
C ARG A 7 -12.10 -15.56 -8.25
N PRO A 8 -11.27 -14.51 -8.31
CA PRO A 8 -9.83 -14.68 -8.38
C PRO A 8 -9.39 -15.59 -7.23
N GLN A 9 -8.61 -16.62 -7.53
CA GLN A 9 -7.85 -17.31 -6.49
C GLN A 9 -6.77 -16.33 -6.04
N TYR A 10 -7.01 -15.68 -4.90
CA TYR A 10 -6.02 -14.85 -4.25
C TYR A 10 -4.85 -15.76 -3.81
N PRO A 11 -3.59 -15.30 -3.91
CA PRO A 11 -2.46 -16.03 -3.33
C PRO A 11 -2.74 -16.27 -1.84
N PHE A 12 -2.57 -17.52 -1.41
CA PHE A 12 -2.79 -17.97 -0.03
C PHE A 12 -1.74 -17.35 0.91
N PHE A 13 -1.93 -16.10 1.31
CA PHE A 13 -1.33 -15.60 2.53
C PHE A 13 -2.11 -16.22 3.71
N ARG A 14 -1.41 -16.66 4.76
CA ARG A 14 -2.05 -17.35 5.91
C ARG A 14 -2.41 -16.33 7.00
N MET A 15 -3.11 -15.26 6.66
CA MET A 15 -3.47 -14.19 7.60
C MET A 15 -4.99 -14.01 7.70
N GLU A 16 -5.47 -13.15 8.61
CA GLU A 16 -6.91 -12.83 8.69
C GLU A 16 -7.38 -12.27 7.33
N VAL A 17 -8.64 -12.55 6.93
CA VAL A 17 -9.18 -12.26 5.58
C VAL A 17 -8.95 -10.80 5.13
N GLU A 18 -8.91 -9.88 6.09
CA GLU A 18 -8.67 -8.45 5.87
C GLU A 18 -7.20 -8.15 5.53
N GLU A 19 -6.25 -8.86 6.14
CA GLU A 19 -4.81 -8.71 5.88
C GLU A 19 -4.42 -9.25 4.50
N ASP A 20 -5.02 -10.38 4.09
CA ASP A 20 -4.86 -10.95 2.75
C ASP A 20 -5.37 -10.00 1.66
N LEU A 21 -6.52 -9.36 1.91
CA LEU A 21 -7.08 -8.35 1.00
C LEU A 21 -6.16 -7.13 0.91
N ILE A 22 -5.63 -6.64 2.04
CA ILE A 22 -4.70 -5.51 2.07
C ILE A 22 -3.42 -5.84 1.28
N LEU A 23 -2.82 -7.02 1.52
CA LEU A 23 -1.66 -7.47 0.76
C LEU A 23 -1.94 -7.56 -0.74
N CYS A 24 -3.12 -8.08 -1.12
CA CYS A 24 -3.50 -8.14 -2.53
C CYS A 24 -3.60 -6.73 -3.14
N LEU A 25 -4.24 -5.79 -2.45
CA LEU A 25 -4.35 -4.41 -2.92
C LEU A 25 -2.98 -3.73 -3.04
N ILE A 26 -2.09 -3.93 -2.07
CA ILE A 26 -0.70 -3.45 -2.14
C ILE A 26 0.02 -4.03 -3.35
N GLN A 27 -0.09 -5.35 -3.57
CA GLN A 27 0.55 -6.00 -4.71
C GLN A 27 0.01 -5.47 -6.05
N LYS A 28 -1.29 -5.17 -6.12
CA LYS A 28 -1.88 -4.52 -7.30
C LYS A 28 -1.36 -3.10 -7.49
N GLN A 29 -1.26 -2.31 -6.42
CA GLN A 29 -0.71 -0.96 -6.47
C GLN A 29 0.75 -0.97 -6.94
N LEU A 30 1.58 -1.88 -6.42
CA LEU A 30 2.96 -2.06 -6.86
C LEU A 30 3.06 -2.36 -8.36
N ASN A 31 2.24 -3.31 -8.85
CA ASN A 31 2.23 -3.65 -10.27
C ASN A 31 1.77 -2.47 -11.15
N ILE A 32 0.83 -1.65 -10.66
CA ILE A 32 0.42 -0.42 -11.36
C ILE A 32 1.60 0.53 -11.44
N HIS A 33 2.26 0.85 -10.32
CA HIS A 33 3.40 1.75 -10.30
C HIS A 33 4.55 1.27 -11.20
N TRP A 34 4.85 -0.02 -11.16
CA TRP A 34 5.86 -0.60 -12.03
C TRP A 34 5.47 -0.45 -13.51
N PHE A 35 4.22 -0.75 -13.87
CA PHE A 35 3.75 -0.54 -15.24
C PHE A 35 3.85 0.93 -15.68
N LEU A 36 3.54 1.89 -14.80
CA LEU A 36 3.68 3.31 -15.10
C LEU A 36 5.16 3.71 -15.28
N SER A 37 6.07 3.17 -14.44
CA SER A 37 7.53 3.32 -14.58
C SER A 37 8.03 2.82 -15.95
N ASP A 38 7.58 1.64 -16.37
CA ASP A 38 7.93 1.07 -17.68
C ASP A 38 7.43 1.96 -18.84
N LEU A 39 6.24 2.56 -18.71
CA LEU A 39 5.70 3.49 -19.70
C LEU A 39 6.55 4.77 -19.80
N GLU A 40 6.96 5.35 -18.67
CA GLU A 40 7.85 6.51 -18.65
C GLU A 40 9.18 6.21 -19.32
N ASN A 41 9.75 5.03 -19.06
CA ASN A 41 11.01 4.57 -19.65
C ASN A 41 10.97 4.43 -21.19
N VAL A 42 9.78 4.23 -21.78
CA VAL A 42 9.60 4.22 -23.24
C VAL A 42 9.15 5.58 -23.81
N GLY A 43 9.13 6.63 -22.99
CA GLY A 43 8.80 8.00 -23.37
C GLY A 43 7.30 8.31 -23.41
N PHE A 44 6.46 7.47 -22.80
CA PHE A 44 5.04 7.76 -22.61
C PHE A 44 4.84 8.55 -21.31
N ASP A 45 3.94 9.54 -21.32
CA ASP A 45 3.57 10.31 -20.12
C ASP A 45 2.32 9.68 -19.46
N PRO A 46 2.46 8.97 -18.32
CA PRO A 46 1.35 8.30 -17.64
C PRO A 46 0.51 9.22 -16.75
N SER A 47 0.84 10.52 -16.64
CA SER A 47 0.17 11.44 -15.69
C SER A 47 -1.36 11.49 -15.83
N GLY A 48 -1.90 11.16 -17.01
CA GLY A 48 -3.34 11.06 -17.28
C GLY A 48 -4.03 9.76 -16.84
N TRP A 49 -3.32 8.80 -16.24
CA TRP A 49 -3.85 7.46 -15.90
C TRP A 49 -3.87 7.20 -14.38
N PRO A 50 -4.77 7.87 -13.62
CA PRO A 50 -4.82 7.75 -12.16
C PRO A 50 -5.54 6.46 -11.75
N ILE A 51 -4.87 5.32 -11.85
CA ILE A 51 -5.34 4.10 -11.18
C ILE A 51 -4.65 4.06 -9.81
N SER A 52 -5.36 4.44 -8.75
CA SER A 52 -4.82 4.36 -7.38
C SER A 52 -5.74 3.59 -6.42
N LEU A 53 -5.13 2.73 -5.63
CA LEU A 53 -5.75 1.90 -4.60
C LEU A 53 -5.41 2.39 -3.18
N GLU A 54 -4.62 3.46 -3.07
CA GLU A 54 -4.08 3.99 -1.81
C GLU A 54 -5.17 4.25 -0.78
N SER A 55 -6.26 4.90 -1.21
CA SER A 55 -7.38 5.25 -0.32
C SER A 55 -8.08 4.01 0.24
N ALA A 56 -8.20 2.94 -0.55
CA ALA A 56 -8.77 1.68 -0.09
C ALA A 56 -7.81 0.97 0.88
N ILE A 57 -6.51 0.98 0.59
CA ILE A 57 -5.47 0.43 1.47
C ILE A 57 -5.47 1.16 2.82
N PHE A 58 -5.46 2.49 2.83
CA PHE A 58 -5.50 3.29 4.05
C PHE A 58 -6.77 3.05 4.86
N ALA A 59 -7.93 3.00 4.20
CA ALA A 59 -9.20 2.72 4.88
C ALA A 59 -9.19 1.34 5.57
N LEU A 60 -8.66 0.31 4.90
CA LEU A 60 -8.59 -1.05 5.45
C LEU A 60 -7.56 -1.19 6.58
N VAL A 61 -6.44 -0.47 6.52
CA VAL A 61 -5.45 -0.45 7.62
C VAL A 61 -5.90 0.45 8.78
N GLY A 62 -6.84 1.38 8.55
CA GLY A 62 -7.27 2.37 9.53
C GLY A 62 -6.33 3.57 9.65
N ILE A 63 -5.54 3.84 8.62
CA ILE A 63 -4.70 5.05 8.54
C ILE A 63 -5.55 6.21 8.08
N ARG A 64 -5.42 7.36 8.75
CA ARG A 64 -6.06 8.58 8.28
C ARG A 64 -5.33 9.09 7.03
N PRO A 65 -6.01 9.28 5.89
CA PRO A 65 -5.41 9.88 4.71
C PRO A 65 -5.14 11.37 4.96
N ASP A 66 -3.89 11.78 4.82
CA ASP A 66 -3.41 13.16 4.70
C ASP A 66 -2.25 13.21 3.69
N ASP A 67 -1.89 14.40 3.22
CA ASP A 67 -0.87 14.58 2.17
C ASP A 67 0.46 13.94 2.57
N ASP A 68 0.84 14.01 3.85
CA ASP A 68 2.06 13.41 4.38
C ASP A 68 2.01 11.87 4.35
N ALA A 69 0.85 11.27 4.63
CA ALA A 69 0.65 9.82 4.52
C ALA A 69 0.65 9.36 3.07
N TYR A 70 0.04 10.13 2.16
CA TYR A 70 0.07 9.83 0.73
C TYR A 70 1.49 9.90 0.17
N ASN A 71 2.20 11.01 0.38
CA ASN A 71 3.56 11.19 -0.12
C ASN A 71 4.50 10.11 0.40
N TRP A 72 4.45 9.83 1.71
CA TRP A 72 5.24 8.75 2.30
C TRP A 72 4.94 7.37 1.68
N PHE A 73 3.66 7.09 1.39
CA PHE A 73 3.27 5.82 0.80
C PHE A 73 3.72 5.71 -0.66
N LEU A 74 3.63 6.80 -1.43
CA LEU A 74 4.13 6.90 -2.80
C LEU A 74 5.66 6.76 -2.88
N ASP A 75 6.39 7.41 -1.97
CA ASP A 75 7.85 7.26 -1.86
C ASP A 75 8.22 5.81 -1.57
N MET A 76 7.51 5.17 -0.63
CA MET A 76 7.72 3.77 -0.30
C MET A 76 7.42 2.84 -1.49
N LEU A 77 6.33 3.08 -2.24
CA LEU A 77 6.02 2.32 -3.45
C LEU A 77 7.13 2.47 -4.49
N THR A 78 7.59 3.70 -4.73
CA THR A 78 8.66 4.02 -5.67
C THR A 78 9.95 3.30 -5.30
N ASP A 79 10.33 3.34 -4.01
CA ASP A 79 11.50 2.63 -3.50
C ASP A 79 11.41 1.12 -3.70
N GLN A 80 10.23 0.52 -3.49
CA GLN A 80 10.04 -0.91 -3.69
C GLN A 80 10.05 -1.30 -5.17
N VAL A 81 9.45 -0.48 -6.04
CA VAL A 81 9.50 -0.70 -7.50
C VAL A 81 10.94 -0.66 -7.99
N LYS A 82 11.71 0.34 -7.56
CA LYS A 82 13.14 0.42 -7.90
C LYS A 82 13.92 -0.83 -7.46
N LYS A 83 13.68 -1.32 -6.24
CA LYS A 83 14.30 -2.56 -5.75
C LYS A 83 13.88 -3.79 -6.58
N LEU A 84 12.62 -3.84 -7.01
CA LEU A 84 12.12 -4.92 -7.89
C LEU A 84 12.79 -4.89 -9.26
N GLU A 85 12.98 -3.69 -9.84
CA GLU A 85 13.67 -3.49 -11.12
C GLU A 85 15.17 -3.84 -11.05
N GLU A 86 15.83 -3.48 -9.94
CA GLU A 86 17.25 -3.77 -9.71
C GLU A 86 17.52 -5.24 -9.32
N SER A 87 16.52 -5.90 -8.76
CA SER A 87 16.56 -7.29 -8.34
C SER A 87 16.52 -8.24 -9.54
N LYS A 88 17.65 -8.89 -9.84
CA LYS A 88 17.70 -9.88 -10.93
C LYS A 88 16.98 -11.19 -10.63
N THR A 89 16.76 -11.55 -9.35
CA THR A 89 16.06 -12.80 -8.96
C THR A 89 15.62 -12.91 -7.49
N GLU A 90 16.13 -12.07 -6.57
CA GLU A 90 15.97 -12.32 -5.11
C GLU A 90 14.81 -11.58 -4.45
N TYR A 91 14.35 -10.46 -5.01
CA TYR A 91 13.27 -9.65 -4.45
C TYR A 91 11.98 -9.82 -5.26
N SER A 92 10.95 -10.33 -4.60
CA SER A 92 9.65 -10.60 -5.21
C SER A 92 8.60 -9.53 -4.88
N THR A 93 7.59 -9.40 -5.75
CA THR A 93 6.43 -8.52 -5.48
C THR A 93 5.71 -8.90 -4.18
N SER A 94 5.76 -10.17 -3.77
CA SER A 94 5.24 -10.64 -2.49
C SER A 94 6.02 -10.06 -1.30
N GLU A 95 7.35 -10.08 -1.34
CA GLU A 95 8.20 -9.51 -0.29
C GLU A 95 8.07 -8.00 -0.19
N ALA A 96 7.95 -7.32 -1.34
CA ALA A 96 7.63 -5.89 -1.41
C ALA A 96 6.28 -5.58 -0.74
N SER A 97 5.27 -6.39 -1.05
CA SER A 97 3.93 -6.21 -0.48
C SER A 97 3.90 -6.41 1.03
N ILE A 98 4.62 -7.43 1.53
CA ILE A 98 4.74 -7.69 2.97
C ILE A 98 5.50 -6.55 3.67
N THR A 99 6.59 -6.06 3.07
CA THR A 99 7.38 -4.95 3.61
C THR A 99 6.52 -3.69 3.76
N ILE A 100 5.75 -3.34 2.72
CA ILE A 100 4.82 -2.21 2.74
C ILE A 100 3.74 -2.41 3.81
N PHE A 101 3.17 -3.60 3.90
CA PHE A 101 2.13 -3.91 4.89
C PHE A 101 2.62 -3.75 6.33
N GLN A 102 3.84 -4.23 6.62
CA GLN A 102 4.47 -4.05 7.94
C GLN A 102 4.70 -2.57 8.26
N ALA A 103 5.14 -1.77 7.28
CA ALA A 103 5.32 -0.34 7.44
C ALA A 103 3.99 0.40 7.70
N LEU A 104 2.93 0.00 7.00
CA LEU A 104 1.57 0.52 7.21
C LEU A 104 1.07 0.21 8.63
N LYS A 105 1.27 -1.03 9.12
CA LYS A 105 0.95 -1.40 10.51
C LYS A 105 1.73 -0.55 11.52
N GLY A 106 3.04 -0.38 11.32
CA GLY A 106 3.86 0.44 12.21
C GLY A 106 3.39 1.90 12.28
N ARG A 107 2.97 2.48 11.14
CA ARG A 107 2.43 3.84 11.11
C ARG A 107 1.08 3.95 11.83
N ARG A 108 0.20 2.96 11.65
CA ARG A 108 -1.09 2.89 12.37
C ARG A 108 -0.89 2.89 13.88
N GLU A 109 0.02 2.07 14.37
CA GLU A 109 0.36 2.00 15.80
C GLU A 109 0.89 3.33 16.33
N GLN A 110 1.70 4.04 15.55
CA GLN A 110 2.21 5.36 15.91
C GLN A 110 1.07 6.39 16.02
N GLN A 111 0.15 6.43 15.06
CA GLN A 111 -1.02 7.32 15.13
C GLN A 111 -1.91 7.02 16.35
N ASP A 112 -2.07 5.75 16.71
CA ASP A 112 -2.85 5.35 17.88
C ASP A 112 -2.18 5.77 19.20
N LYS A 113 -0.84 5.66 19.29
CA LYS A 113 -0.06 6.15 20.44
C LYS A 113 -0.17 7.67 20.60
N GLU A 114 -0.05 8.42 19.50
CA GLU A 114 -0.17 9.89 19.52
C GLU A 114 -1.58 10.34 19.91
N LYS A 115 -2.61 9.65 19.43
CA LYS A 115 -4.00 9.92 19.80
C LYS A 115 -4.24 9.63 21.28
N ALA A 116 -3.73 8.52 21.79
CA ALA A 116 -3.83 8.17 23.21
C ALA A 116 -3.11 9.19 24.11
N ALA A 117 -1.89 9.62 23.73
CA ALA A 117 -1.14 10.64 24.46
C ALA A 117 -1.88 11.99 24.52
N LYS A 118 -2.45 12.44 23.41
CA LYS A 118 -3.27 13.66 23.36
C LYS A 118 -4.52 13.58 24.23
N LEU A 119 -5.17 12.42 24.29
CA LEU A 119 -6.34 12.20 25.15
C LEU A 119 -5.96 12.23 26.64
N ALA A 120 -4.80 11.68 27.00
CA ALA A 120 -4.30 11.68 28.36
C ALA A 120 -3.88 13.07 28.85
N SER A 121 -3.32 13.92 27.97
CA SER A 121 -2.98 15.30 28.35
C SER A 121 -4.23 16.16 28.59
N LEU A 122 -5.30 15.96 27.80
CA LEU A 122 -6.56 16.70 27.95
C LEU A 122 -7.37 16.31 29.20
N SER A 123 -7.11 15.14 29.80
CA SER A 123 -7.78 14.69 31.02
C SER A 123 -7.10 15.16 32.31
N HIS A 124 -5.84 15.61 32.24
CA HIS A 124 -5.12 16.17 33.39
C HIS A 124 -5.37 17.67 33.60
N ASP A 125 -5.93 18.37 32.61
CA ASP A 125 -6.28 19.79 32.67
C ASP A 125 -7.75 20.05 33.12
N LYS A 126 -8.45 19.02 33.65
CA LYS A 126 -9.80 19.12 34.23
C LYS A 126 -9.81 18.69 35.69
#